data_AF-A0A543EXJ1-F1
#
_entry.id   AF-A0A543EXJ1-F1
#
_cell.length_a   1.000
_cell.length_b   1.000
_cell.length_c   1.000
_cell.angle_alpha   90.00
_cell.angle_beta   90.00
_cell.angle_gamma   90.00
#
_symmetry.space_group_name_H-M   'P 1'
#
loop_
_entity.id
_entity.type
_entity.pdbx_description
1 polymer ?
#
loop_
_entity_poly.entity_id
_entity_poly.type
_entity_poly.pdbx_seq_one_letter_code
_entity_poly.pdbx_strand_id
1 'polypeptide(L)'
;MSTPEQPEADLLELAYPYAMHAVTEIERKLIERRRAAADRAWAAEFDAMVGETRETLAALSILDALPPPAGLEDRLMRALDDAVSRRQTRRLSRKNRLAAAMAVLVAIAAGVVAATHRGRYRRAPLPTTDVLAATVQQPRGTEPSIPTPPARTRLP
;
A
#
# COMPACT_ATOMS: atom_id res chain seq x y z
N MET A 1 -48.31 -20.76 -16.51
CA MET A 1 -48.14 -19.34 -16.87
C MET A 1 -47.40 -18.69 -15.70
N SER A 2 -46.07 -18.81 -15.65
CA SER A 2 -45.28 -18.26 -14.54
C SER A 2 -45.03 -16.79 -14.84
N THR A 3 -45.62 -15.89 -14.06
CA THR A 3 -45.29 -14.47 -14.07
C THR A 3 -43.80 -14.34 -13.77
N PRO A 4 -43.02 -13.54 -14.51
CA PRO A 4 -41.61 -13.35 -14.19
C PRO A 4 -41.52 -12.78 -12.78
N GLU A 5 -40.97 -13.56 -11.84
CA GLU A 5 -40.62 -13.13 -10.48
C GLU A 5 -39.84 -11.81 -10.62
N GLN A 6 -40.42 -10.70 -10.16
CA GLN A 6 -39.76 -9.40 -10.22
C GLN A 6 -38.86 -9.32 -8.99
N PRO A 7 -37.52 -9.41 -9.13
CA PRO A 7 -36.62 -9.54 -7.99
C PRO A 7 -36.71 -8.39 -6.97
N GLU A 8 -37.27 -7.26 -7.40
CA GLU A 8 -37.51 -6.04 -6.62
C GLU A 8 -38.79 -6.15 -5.77
N ALA A 9 -39.88 -6.71 -6.31
CA ALA A 9 -41.09 -6.99 -5.54
C ALA A 9 -40.80 -8.04 -4.45
N ASP A 10 -40.02 -9.06 -4.79
CA ASP A 10 -39.55 -10.08 -3.85
C ASP A 10 -38.68 -9.50 -2.72
N LEU A 11 -38.01 -8.35 -2.94
CA LEU A 11 -37.22 -7.69 -1.90
C LEU A 11 -38.11 -7.02 -0.86
N LEU A 12 -39.16 -6.32 -1.30
CA LEU A 12 -40.07 -5.61 -0.40
C LEU A 12 -40.84 -6.57 0.50
N GLU A 13 -41.25 -7.73 0.00
CA GLU A 13 -41.92 -8.77 0.79
C GLU A 13 -41.04 -9.29 1.94
N LEU A 14 -39.72 -9.25 1.78
CA LEU A 14 -38.76 -9.68 2.80
C LEU A 14 -38.52 -8.62 3.88
N ALA A 15 -39.02 -7.39 3.73
CA ALA A 15 -38.77 -6.30 4.67
C ALA A 15 -39.29 -6.60 6.08
N TYR A 16 -40.53 -7.07 6.21
CA TYR A 16 -41.13 -7.42 7.50
C TYR A 16 -40.40 -8.56 8.24
N PRO A 17 -40.17 -9.74 7.66
CA PRO A 17 -39.43 -10.79 8.34
C PRO A 17 -37.97 -10.38 8.62
N TYR A 18 -37.33 -9.60 7.75
CA TYR A 18 -36.00 -9.04 8.01
C TYR A 18 -35.99 -8.09 9.22
N ALA A 19 -36.97 -7.19 9.30
CA ALA A 19 -37.09 -6.20 10.38
C ALA A 19 -37.30 -6.84 11.74
N MET A 20 -38.15 -7.88 11.81
CA MET A 20 -38.44 -8.67 13.01
C MET A 20 -37.35 -9.69 13.37
N HIS A 21 -36.22 -9.71 12.65
CA HIS A 21 -35.17 -10.72 12.80
C HIS A 21 -35.68 -12.17 12.64
N ALA A 22 -36.76 -12.36 11.90
CA ALA A 22 -37.39 -13.64 11.59
C ALA A 22 -36.80 -14.28 10.31
N VAL A 23 -35.49 -14.12 10.12
CA VAL A 23 -34.73 -14.69 9.00
C VAL A 23 -33.45 -15.31 9.53
N THR A 24 -32.99 -16.37 8.87
CA THR A 24 -31.69 -16.99 9.19
C THR A 24 -30.54 -16.06 8.80
N GLU A 25 -29.35 -16.32 9.34
CA GLU A 25 -28.13 -15.54 9.01
C GLU A 25 -27.75 -15.64 7.53
N ILE A 26 -28.04 -16.77 6.89
CA ILE A 26 -27.77 -16.98 5.46
C ILE A 26 -28.76 -16.13 4.63
N GLU A 27 -30.04 -16.16 4.96
CA GLU A 27 -31.07 -15.35 4.31
C GLU A 27 -30.83 -13.85 4.52
N ARG A 28 -30.44 -13.44 5.72
CA ARG A 28 -30.04 -12.06 6.01
C ARG A 28 -28.98 -11.56 5.03
N LYS A 29 -27.91 -12.34 4.84
CA LYS A 29 -26.84 -12.01 3.89
C LYS A 29 -27.32 -11.98 2.45
N LEU A 30 -28.25 -12.85 2.08
CA LEU A 30 -28.84 -12.86 0.74
C LEU A 30 -29.69 -11.61 0.51
N ILE A 31 -30.52 -11.23 1.47
CA ILE A 31 -31.34 -10.01 1.45
C ILE A 31 -30.45 -8.78 1.37
N GLU A 32 -29.38 -8.70 2.17
CA GLU A 32 -28.41 -7.59 2.12
C GLU A 32 -27.71 -7.47 0.76
N ARG A 33 -27.37 -8.61 0.13
CA ARG A 33 -26.82 -8.62 -1.24
C ARG A 33 -27.85 -8.16 -2.27
N ARG A 34 -29.10 -8.60 -2.16
CA ARG A 34 -30.19 -8.17 -3.05
C ARG A 34 -30.45 -6.68 -2.92
N ARG A 35 -30.59 -6.18 -1.69
CA ARG A 35 -30.74 -4.75 -1.39
C ARG A 35 -29.57 -3.92 -1.94
N ALA A 36 -28.34 -4.41 -1.85
CA ALA A 36 -27.17 -3.72 -2.39
C ALA A 36 -27.13 -3.68 -3.93
N ALA A 37 -27.81 -4.61 -4.59
CA ALA A 37 -27.90 -4.70 -6.05
C ALA A 37 -29.18 -4.07 -6.64
N ALA A 38 -30.19 -3.80 -5.80
CA ALA A 38 -31.46 -3.21 -6.21
C ALA A 38 -31.30 -1.74 -6.65
N ASP A 39 -32.26 -1.24 -7.43
CA ASP A 39 -32.35 0.18 -7.72
C ASP A 39 -32.50 1.00 -6.43
N ARG A 40 -32.02 2.24 -6.47
CA ARG A 40 -32.00 3.14 -5.32
C ARG A 40 -33.40 3.38 -4.74
N ALA A 41 -34.42 3.47 -5.59
CA ALA A 41 -35.79 3.72 -5.12
C ALA A 41 -36.28 2.53 -4.28
N TRP A 42 -36.15 1.30 -4.79
CA TRP A 42 -36.53 0.07 -4.10
C TRP A 42 -35.72 -0.17 -2.82
N ALA A 43 -34.41 0.11 -2.85
CA ALA A 43 -33.58 -0.03 -1.65
C ALA A 43 -34.01 0.96 -0.54
N ALA A 44 -34.38 2.19 -0.92
CA ALA A 44 -34.87 3.20 0.02
C ALA A 44 -36.25 2.83 0.59
N GLU A 45 -37.15 2.29 -0.25
CA GLU A 45 -38.46 1.82 0.19
C GLU A 45 -38.35 0.63 1.14
N PHE A 46 -37.47 -0.33 0.84
CA PHE A 46 -37.14 -1.41 1.76
C PHE A 46 -36.63 -0.89 3.12
N ASP A 47 -35.70 0.06 3.11
CA ASP A 47 -35.17 0.67 4.33
C ASP A 47 -36.25 1.39 5.15
N ALA A 48 -37.17 2.08 4.47
CA ALA A 48 -38.29 2.76 5.10
C ALA A 48 -39.20 1.77 5.84
N MET A 49 -39.64 0.70 5.17
CA MET A 49 -40.50 -0.32 5.81
C MET A 49 -39.80 -1.02 6.98
N VAL A 50 -38.51 -1.33 6.84
CA VAL A 50 -37.72 -1.90 7.94
C VAL A 50 -37.63 -0.93 9.11
N GLY A 51 -37.43 0.36 8.84
CA GLY A 51 -37.40 1.43 9.83
C GLY A 51 -38.73 1.56 10.58
N GLU A 52 -39.85 1.68 9.87
CA GLU A 52 -41.20 1.79 10.44
C GLU A 52 -41.58 0.59 11.32
N THR A 53 -41.25 -0.62 10.85
CA THR A 53 -41.49 -1.84 11.62
C THR A 53 -40.66 -1.83 12.91
N ARG A 54 -39.37 -1.46 12.82
CA ARG A 54 -38.48 -1.40 13.99
C ARG A 54 -38.87 -0.31 14.98
N GLU A 55 -39.38 0.82 14.51
CA GLU A 55 -39.90 1.88 15.39
C GLU A 55 -41.11 1.39 16.19
N THR A 56 -42.01 0.65 15.54
CA THR A 56 -43.15 0.02 16.21
C THR A 56 -42.69 -0.98 17.28
N LEU A 57 -41.72 -1.84 16.94
CA LEU A 57 -41.15 -2.79 17.89
C LEU A 57 -40.41 -2.09 19.04
N ALA A 58 -39.72 -0.99 18.77
CA ALA A 58 -39.07 -0.17 19.79
C ALA A 58 -40.09 0.42 20.76
N ALA A 59 -41.21 0.96 20.26
CA ALA A 59 -42.30 1.45 21.10
C ALA A 59 -42.89 0.33 21.98
N LEU A 60 -43.05 -0.88 21.44
CA LEU A 60 -43.53 -2.05 22.20
C LEU A 60 -42.52 -2.56 23.23
N SER A 61 -41.22 -2.38 22.99
CA SER A 61 -40.16 -2.91 23.87
C SER A 61 -40.21 -2.37 25.31
N ILE A 62 -40.87 -1.22 25.52
CA ILE A 62 -41.11 -0.65 26.85
C ILE A 62 -41.91 -1.62 27.73
N LEU A 63 -42.82 -2.38 27.13
CA LEU A 63 -43.69 -3.32 27.85
C LEU A 63 -42.93 -4.49 28.48
N ASP A 64 -41.80 -4.88 27.87
CA ASP A 64 -40.96 -6.01 28.31
C ASP A 64 -39.64 -5.55 28.94
N ALA A 65 -39.55 -4.27 29.35
CA ALA A 65 -38.34 -3.71 29.93
C ALA A 65 -38.05 -4.33 31.31
N LEU A 66 -36.86 -4.93 31.45
CA LEU A 66 -36.35 -5.45 32.73
C LEU A 66 -35.22 -4.56 33.26
N PRO A 67 -35.09 -4.41 34.58
CA PRO A 67 -33.99 -3.65 35.17
C PRO A 67 -32.63 -4.29 34.79
N PRO A 68 -31.64 -3.48 34.40
CA PRO A 68 -30.32 -4.00 34.08
C PRO A 68 -29.62 -4.58 35.33
N PRO A 69 -28.76 -5.60 35.18
CA PRO A 69 -27.94 -6.11 36.28
C PRO A 69 -27.07 -5.00 36.90
N ALA A 70 -26.88 -5.06 38.22
CA ALA A 70 -26.05 -4.10 38.95
C ALA A 70 -24.63 -3.99 38.36
N GLY A 71 -24.13 -2.76 38.24
CA GLY A 71 -22.81 -2.46 37.69
C GLY A 71 -22.63 -2.78 36.20
N LEU A 72 -23.71 -3.04 35.45
CA LEU A 72 -23.63 -3.18 33.98
C LEU A 72 -23.15 -1.87 33.33
N GLU A 73 -23.68 -0.72 33.77
CA GLU A 73 -23.29 0.60 33.28
C GLU A 73 -21.79 0.85 33.43
N ASP A 74 -21.24 0.66 34.63
CA ASP A 74 -19.80 0.81 34.89
C ASP A 74 -18.95 -0.11 34.01
N ARG A 75 -19.41 -1.34 33.76
CA ARG A 75 -18.70 -2.29 32.88
C ARG A 75 -18.74 -1.85 31.43
N LEU A 76 -19.87 -1.32 30.96
CA LEU A 76 -20.01 -0.77 29.61
C LEU A 76 -19.14 0.47 29.40
N MET A 77 -19.15 1.40 30.36
CA MET A 77 -18.32 2.62 30.30
C MET A 77 -16.83 2.27 30.26
N ARG A 78 -16.36 1.37 31.14
CA ARG A 78 -14.98 0.87 31.10
C ARG A 78 -14.64 0.19 29.78
N ALA A 79 -15.54 -0.64 29.24
CA ALA A 79 -15.31 -1.30 27.96
C ALA A 79 -15.22 -0.30 26.79
N LEU A 80 -15.99 0.79 26.84
CA LEU A 80 -15.94 1.85 25.84
C LEU A 80 -14.63 2.64 25.90
N ASP A 81 -14.21 3.03 27.11
CA ASP A 81 -12.92 3.71 27.34
C ASP A 81 -11.74 2.87 26.83
N ASP A 82 -11.76 1.57 27.11
CA ASP A 82 -10.77 0.62 26.61
C ASP A 82 -10.78 0.53 25.07
N ALA A 83 -11.98 0.47 24.46
CA ALA A 83 -12.11 0.41 23.01
C ALA A 83 -11.58 1.66 22.31
N VAL A 84 -11.87 2.85 22.85
CA VAL A 84 -11.36 4.13 22.35
C VAL A 84 -9.84 4.18 22.48
N SER A 85 -9.31 3.81 23.64
CA SER A 85 -7.86 3.79 23.92
C SER A 85 -7.10 2.83 22.99
N ARG A 86 -7.63 1.62 22.77
CA ARG A 86 -7.06 0.65 21.82
C ARG A 86 -7.08 1.16 20.38
N ARG A 87 -8.15 1.86 19.97
CA ARG A 87 -8.24 2.45 18.63
C ARG A 87 -7.19 3.56 18.44
N GLN A 88 -7.01 4.40 19.44
CA GLN A 88 -6.04 5.50 19.40
C GLN A 88 -4.60 4.98 19.35
N THR A 89 -4.24 4.05 20.22
CA THR A 89 -2.91 3.42 20.23
C THR A 89 -2.59 2.70 18.92
N ARG A 90 -3.54 1.95 18.35
CA ARG A 90 -3.39 1.30 17.04
C ARG A 90 -3.19 2.31 15.91
N ARG A 91 -3.90 3.45 15.94
CA ARG A 91 -3.77 4.52 14.95
C ARG A 91 -2.40 5.19 15.03
N LEU A 92 -1.90 5.48 16.24
CA LEU A 92 -0.57 6.04 16.45
C LEU A 92 0.53 5.06 16.01
N SER A 93 0.39 3.77 16.34
CA SER A 93 1.34 2.74 15.89
C SER A 93 1.41 2.62 14.37
N ARG A 94 0.27 2.67 13.66
CA ARG A 94 0.25 2.68 12.19
C ARG A 94 0.94 3.91 11.60
N LYS A 95 0.70 5.10 12.17
CA LYS A 95 1.37 6.34 11.74
C LYS A 95 2.87 6.26 11.95
N ASN A 96 3.32 5.74 13.09
CA ASN A 96 4.74 5.58 13.39
C ASN A 96 5.41 4.58 12.43
N ARG A 97 4.72 3.48 12.06
CA ARG A 97 5.21 2.54 11.04
C ARG A 97 5.32 3.16 9.65
N LEU A 98 4.34 3.97 9.25
CA LEU A 98 4.39 4.72 7.99
C LEU A 98 5.52 5.75 7.99
N ALA A 99 5.68 6.50 9.08
CA ALA A 99 6.79 7.45 9.24
C ALA A 99 8.15 6.75 9.19
N ALA A 100 8.29 5.60 9.85
CA ALA A 100 9.50 4.79 9.78
C ALA A 100 9.77 4.29 8.34
N ALA A 101 8.76 3.81 7.62
CA ALA A 101 8.90 3.40 6.22
C ALA A 101 9.34 4.58 5.32
N MET A 102 8.77 5.77 5.51
CA MET A 102 9.17 6.97 4.80
C MET A 102 10.62 7.38 5.13
N ALA A 103 11.02 7.29 6.40
CA ALA A 103 12.40 7.58 6.80
C ALA A 103 13.40 6.63 6.11
N VAL A 104 13.07 5.34 5.97
CA VAL A 104 13.89 4.38 5.24
C VAL A 104 13.99 4.75 3.75
N LEU A 105 12.88 5.10 3.10
CA LEU A 105 12.90 5.53 1.70
C LEU A 105 13.75 6.80 1.49
N VAL A 106 13.62 7.78 2.37
CA VAL A 106 14.42 9.01 2.35
C VAL A 106 15.90 8.70 2.55
N ALA A 107 16.24 7.80 3.49
CA ALA A 107 17.62 7.38 3.72
C ALA A 107 18.23 6.66 2.51
N ILE A 108 17.47 5.78 1.85
CA ILE A 108 17.90 5.09 0.62
C ILE A 108 18.12 6.12 -0.50
N ALA A 109 17.17 7.03 -0.71
CA ALA A 109 17.28 8.08 -1.72
C ALA A 109 18.51 8.98 -1.47
N ALA A 110 18.73 9.41 -0.24
CA ALA A 110 19.90 10.19 0.15
C ALA A 110 21.21 9.42 -0.04
N GLY A 111 21.24 8.12 0.29
CA GLY A 111 22.39 7.24 0.07
C GLY A 111 22.77 7.10 -1.41
N VAL A 112 21.78 6.96 -2.30
CA VAL A 112 22.00 6.91 -3.76
C VAL A 112 22.55 8.24 -4.27
N VAL A 113 21.99 9.37 -3.86
CA VAL A 113 22.47 10.70 -4.24
C VAL A 113 23.92 10.91 -3.79
N ALA A 114 24.26 10.58 -2.54
CA ALA A 114 25.63 10.69 -2.04
C ALA A 114 26.63 9.83 -2.82
N ALA A 115 26.24 8.60 -3.21
CA ALA A 115 27.07 7.72 -4.03
C ALA A 115 27.33 8.31 -5.42
N THR A 116 26.31 8.89 -6.07
CA THR A 116 26.47 9.55 -7.37
C THR A 116 27.34 10.81 -7.30
N HIS A 117 27.24 11.60 -6.21
CA HIS A 117 28.02 12.81 -6.04
C HIS A 117 29.50 12.53 -5.75
N ARG A 118 29.81 11.43 -5.03
CA ARG A 118 31.20 10.98 -4.80
C ARG A 118 31.88 10.50 -6.07
N GLY A 119 31.13 9.92 -7.01
CA GLY A 119 31.61 9.55 -8.34
C GLY A 119 32.01 10.75 -9.20
N ARG A 120 31.38 11.92 -8.99
CA ARG A 120 31.68 13.15 -9.75
C ARG A 120 32.98 13.82 -9.35
N TYR A 121 33.44 13.67 -8.10
CA TYR A 121 34.76 14.15 -7.68
C TYR A 121 35.93 13.32 -8.21
N ARG A 122 35.68 12.14 -8.83
CA ARG A 122 36.72 11.36 -9.52
C ARG A 122 36.99 11.81 -10.97
N ARG A 123 36.26 12.80 -11.48
CA ARG A 123 36.57 13.47 -12.76
C ARG A 123 36.89 14.94 -12.51
N ALA A 124 38.07 15.19 -11.95
CA ALA A 124 38.76 16.46 -12.19
C ALA A 124 39.58 16.28 -13.49
N PRO A 125 39.42 17.14 -14.51
CA PRO A 125 40.24 17.08 -15.72
C PRO A 125 41.71 17.39 -15.37
N LEU A 126 42.63 16.54 -15.83
CA LEU A 126 44.07 16.80 -15.76
C LEU A 126 44.40 18.02 -16.65
N PRO A 127 45.24 18.96 -16.19
CA PRO A 127 45.64 20.13 -16.97
C PRO A 127 46.53 19.74 -18.17
N THR A 128 46.18 20.22 -19.36
CA THR A 128 46.97 20.06 -20.58
C THR A 128 48.21 20.95 -20.52
N THR A 129 49.38 20.39 -20.26
CA THR A 129 50.66 21.02 -20.56
C THR A 129 51.17 20.49 -21.89
N ASP A 130 50.95 21.25 -22.96
CA ASP A 130 51.73 21.10 -24.18
C ASP A 130 53.15 21.58 -23.90
N VAL A 131 54.07 20.63 -23.99
CA VAL A 131 55.50 20.77 -23.73
C VAL A 131 56.11 21.58 -24.87
N LEU A 132 56.45 22.84 -24.59
CA LEU A 132 57.27 23.69 -25.45
C LEU A 132 58.74 23.53 -25.03
N ALA A 133 59.56 23.06 -25.99
CA ALA A 133 61.00 23.31 -26.15
C ALA A 133 62.01 22.85 -25.07
N ALA A 134 62.86 21.89 -25.44
CA ALA A 134 64.30 21.86 -25.15
C ALA A 134 64.95 20.78 -26.06
N THR A 135 65.39 21.10 -27.28
CA THR A 135 66.76 21.51 -27.70
C THR A 135 67.83 20.41 -27.69
N VAL A 136 68.64 20.44 -28.77
CA VAL A 136 69.97 19.82 -29.00
C VAL A 136 69.94 18.40 -29.61
N GLN A 137 70.68 18.00 -30.65
CA GLN A 137 71.42 18.57 -31.80
C GLN A 137 71.93 17.33 -32.58
N GLN A 138 71.85 17.37 -33.92
CA GLN A 138 72.59 16.66 -35.01
C GLN A 138 73.69 15.61 -34.71
N PRO A 139 74.01 14.65 -35.64
CA PRO A 139 74.33 14.98 -37.05
C PRO A 139 73.97 13.96 -38.14
N ARG A 140 74.23 14.44 -39.37
CA ARG A 140 74.11 13.83 -40.70
C ARG A 140 74.87 12.51 -40.86
N GLY A 141 74.38 11.69 -41.79
CA GLY A 141 75.23 11.11 -42.83
C GLY A 141 75.22 9.60 -42.97
N THR A 142 75.07 9.17 -44.23
CA THR A 142 75.56 7.93 -44.85
C THR A 142 74.89 6.60 -44.49
N GLU A 143 74.12 6.07 -45.45
CA GLU A 143 74.14 4.63 -45.76
C GLU A 143 75.60 4.17 -45.88
N PRO A 144 75.94 3.01 -45.29
CA PRO A 144 76.35 1.93 -46.17
C PRO A 144 75.85 0.53 -45.74
N SER A 145 75.58 -0.22 -46.79
CA SER A 145 75.59 -1.66 -47.01
C SER A 145 76.33 -2.58 -46.01
N ILE A 146 75.64 -3.69 -45.70
CA ILE A 146 76.12 -5.08 -45.52
C ILE A 146 77.12 -5.37 -44.37
N PRO A 147 76.85 -6.45 -43.61
CA PRO A 147 77.92 -7.42 -43.36
C PRO A 147 77.53 -8.87 -43.71
N THR A 148 78.33 -9.47 -44.58
CA THR A 148 78.47 -10.91 -44.83
C THR A 148 79.22 -11.55 -43.65
N PRO A 149 78.87 -12.78 -43.20
CA PRO A 149 79.57 -13.46 -42.12
C PRO A 149 80.86 -14.16 -42.60
N PRO A 150 81.96 -14.13 -41.82
CA PRO A 150 83.06 -15.06 -41.99
C PRO A 150 82.99 -16.23 -41.00
N ALA A 151 83.81 -17.25 -41.30
CA ALA A 151 83.57 -18.66 -41.07
C ALA A 151 84.47 -19.32 -40.01
N ARG A 152 84.05 -20.52 -39.54
CA ARG A 152 84.84 -21.69 -39.07
C ARG A 152 85.64 -21.51 -37.74
N THR A 153 85.95 -22.52 -36.91
CA THR A 153 86.36 -23.92 -37.18
C THR A 153 86.26 -24.82 -35.91
N ARG A 154 86.61 -26.10 -36.08
CA ARG A 154 86.34 -27.36 -35.34
C ARG A 154 87.19 -27.73 -34.09
N LEU A 155 86.71 -28.80 -33.42
CA LEU A 155 87.35 -29.92 -32.67
C LEU A 155 87.88 -29.63 -31.25
N PRO A 156 88.03 -30.62 -30.34
CA PRO A 156 88.43 -32.04 -30.52
C PRO A 156 87.31 -33.09 -30.62
#